data_AF-A0AAV1LT57-F1
#
_entry.id   AF-A0AAV1LT57-F1
#
_cell.length_a   1.000
_cell.length_b   1.000
_cell.length_c   1.000
_cell.angle_alpha   90.00
_cell.angle_beta   90.00
_cell.angle_gamma   90.00
#
_symmetry.space_group_name_H-M   'P 1'
#
loop_
_entity.id
_entity.type
_entity.pdbx_description
1 polymer ?
#
loop_
_entity_poly.entity_id
_entity_poly.type
_entity_poly.pdbx_seq_one_letter_code
_entity_poly.pdbx_strand_id
1 'polypeptide(L)'
;MEKAIEAVKKNEMGWLLDSKAFNVPQSTLRRHALKQNKVLATITRGKEWLAGFRRRHPDISLRKPEATSAARAQAFNKPQVALFFNTYQDIIQSNNISPHKLYNVDESALSTVQRPQKVFATTGRKQVGALTSAEKGSHLTIVCCMSANGHFIPPCLIYPRKNMKQELIDEAPSGTMGIAQESGWMTTAVFFKWLVHFQLHVKASLDDKVLLIVDRHISHKGIER
;
A
#
# COMPACT_ATOMS: atom_id res chain seq x y z
N MET A 1 -44.21 -47.23 -3.99
CA MET A 1 -43.21 -46.94 -2.93
C MET A 1 -43.86 -46.81 -1.55
N GLU A 2 -44.98 -46.09 -1.40
CA GLU A 2 -45.72 -45.97 -0.12
C GLU A 2 -46.20 -47.31 0.45
N LYS A 3 -46.82 -48.16 -0.38
CA LYS A 3 -47.23 -49.52 0.03
C LYS A 3 -46.08 -50.38 0.57
N ALA A 4 -44.89 -50.27 -0.04
CA ALA A 4 -43.70 -50.98 0.39
C ALA A 4 -43.13 -50.43 1.71
N ILE A 5 -43.22 -49.12 1.94
CA ILE A 5 -42.81 -48.49 3.20
C ILE A 5 -43.78 -48.86 4.34
N GLU A 6 -45.06 -48.99 4.04
CA GLU A 6 -46.08 -49.35 5.03
C GLU A 6 -45.99 -50.81 5.47
N ALA A 7 -45.80 -51.75 4.54
CA ALA A 7 -45.57 -53.17 4.83
C ALA A 7 -44.34 -53.37 5.73
N VAL A 8 -43.24 -52.68 5.40
CA VAL A 8 -42.00 -52.70 6.19
C VAL A 8 -42.17 -52.10 7.59
N LYS A 9 -43.02 -51.07 7.75
CA LYS A 9 -43.34 -50.48 9.07
C LYS A 9 -44.20 -51.38 9.95
N LYS A 10 -45.07 -52.19 9.33
CA LYS A 10 -45.92 -53.19 10.02
C LYS A 10 -45.15 -54.46 10.40
N ASN A 11 -43.89 -54.58 9.98
CA ASN A 11 -42.95 -55.66 10.31
C ASN A 11 -43.46 -57.06 9.90
N GLU A 12 -44.17 -57.15 8.77
CA GLU A 12 -44.86 -58.37 8.34
C GLU A 12 -43.89 -59.45 7.83
N MET A 13 -42.81 -59.05 7.12
CA MET A 13 -41.91 -60.01 6.43
C MET A 13 -40.42 -59.67 6.58
N GLY A 14 -40.07 -58.46 7.04
CA GLY A 14 -38.70 -58.02 7.24
C GLY A 14 -38.01 -57.48 5.96
N TRP A 15 -37.01 -56.62 6.16
CA TRP A 15 -36.44 -55.73 5.14
C TRP A 15 -36.01 -56.38 3.82
N LEU A 16 -35.45 -57.59 3.85
CA LEU A 16 -34.92 -58.25 2.66
C LEU A 16 -36.04 -58.87 1.82
N LEU A 17 -37.06 -59.43 2.48
CA LEU A 17 -38.22 -60.01 1.81
C LEU A 17 -39.09 -58.92 1.19
N ASP A 18 -39.32 -57.83 1.92
CA ASP A 18 -40.07 -56.67 1.40
C ASP A 18 -39.33 -56.01 0.22
N SER A 19 -38.00 -55.91 0.27
CA SER A 19 -37.19 -55.39 -0.84
C SER A 19 -37.38 -56.17 -2.13
N LYS A 20 -37.40 -57.51 -2.03
CA LYS A 20 -37.64 -58.40 -3.17
C LYS A 20 -39.09 -58.36 -3.64
N ALA A 21 -40.05 -58.38 -2.71
CA ALA A 21 -41.49 -58.39 -3.02
C ALA A 21 -41.93 -57.12 -3.76
N PHE A 22 -41.39 -55.96 -3.37
CA PHE A 22 -41.76 -54.67 -3.96
C PHE A 22 -40.78 -54.15 -5.01
N ASN A 23 -39.73 -54.91 -5.33
CA ASN A 23 -38.67 -54.53 -6.27
C ASN A 23 -38.05 -53.15 -5.97
N VAL A 24 -37.77 -52.87 -4.68
CA VAL A 24 -37.14 -51.63 -4.23
C VAL A 24 -35.84 -51.98 -3.50
N PRO A 25 -34.70 -51.31 -3.77
CA PRO A 25 -33.47 -51.55 -3.03
C PRO A 25 -33.67 -51.40 -1.52
N GLN A 26 -33.18 -52.39 -0.76
CA GLN A 26 -33.31 -52.43 0.70
C GLN A 26 -32.80 -51.14 1.39
N SER A 27 -31.73 -50.54 0.86
CA SER A 27 -31.15 -49.28 1.34
C SER A 27 -32.10 -48.09 1.17
N THR A 28 -32.86 -48.05 0.08
CA THR A 28 -33.89 -47.04 -0.18
C THR A 28 -35.09 -47.24 0.75
N LEU A 29 -35.57 -48.48 0.92
CA LEU A 29 -36.65 -48.79 1.86
C LEU A 29 -36.30 -48.38 3.29
N ARG A 30 -35.09 -48.72 3.77
CA ARG A 30 -34.61 -48.31 5.10
C ARG A 30 -34.59 -46.79 5.27
N ARG A 31 -34.04 -46.06 4.28
CA ARG A 31 -33.96 -44.60 4.32
C ARG A 31 -35.33 -43.94 4.45
N HIS A 32 -36.30 -44.38 3.65
CA HIS A 32 -37.64 -43.80 3.63
C HIS A 32 -38.50 -44.26 4.82
N ALA A 33 -38.41 -45.53 5.24
CA ALA A 33 -39.17 -46.05 6.38
C ALA A 33 -38.71 -45.45 7.72
N LEU A 34 -37.40 -45.31 7.92
CA LEU A 34 -36.81 -44.76 9.14
C LEU A 34 -36.74 -43.21 9.14
N LYS A 35 -37.20 -42.55 8.07
CA LYS A 35 -37.05 -41.10 7.85
C LYS A 35 -35.62 -40.57 8.07
N GLN A 36 -34.61 -41.42 7.86
CA GLN A 36 -33.21 -41.04 7.96
C GLN A 36 -32.76 -40.36 6.66
N ASN A 37 -33.25 -39.16 6.40
CA ASN A 37 -32.58 -38.29 5.45
C ASN A 37 -31.21 -37.95 6.03
N LYS A 38 -30.14 -38.08 5.23
CA LYS A 38 -28.85 -37.47 5.59
C LYS A 38 -29.11 -35.97 5.72
N VAL A 39 -29.21 -35.49 6.96
CA VAL A 39 -29.03 -34.08 7.23
C VAL A 39 -27.60 -33.80 6.83
N LEU A 40 -27.40 -33.11 5.72
CA LEU A 40 -26.09 -32.58 5.37
C LEU A 40 -25.76 -31.62 6.51
N ALA A 41 -24.97 -32.10 7.48
CA ALA A 41 -24.38 -31.29 8.53
C ALA A 41 -23.83 -30.03 7.85
N THR A 42 -24.29 -28.88 8.31
CA THR A 42 -24.06 -27.54 7.78
C THR A 42 -22.70 -27.44 7.09
N ILE A 43 -22.65 -27.72 5.79
CA ILE A 43 -21.44 -27.48 4.99
C ILE A 43 -21.25 -25.99 5.14
N THR A 44 -20.11 -25.57 5.69
CA THR A 44 -19.72 -24.17 5.75
C THR A 44 -19.46 -23.75 4.30
N ARG A 45 -20.54 -23.44 3.55
CA ARG A 45 -20.58 -23.39 2.08
C ARG A 45 -19.56 -22.43 1.46
N GLY A 46 -19.01 -21.50 2.23
CA GLY A 46 -18.00 -20.56 1.76
C GLY A 46 -16.59 -21.13 1.62
N LYS A 47 -16.13 -21.98 2.54
CA LYS A 47 -14.70 -22.39 2.57
C LYS A 47 -14.35 -23.37 1.46
N GLU A 48 -15.15 -24.42 1.30
CA GLU A 48 -14.97 -25.42 0.24
C GLU A 48 -15.19 -24.84 -1.14
N TRP A 49 -16.19 -23.97 -1.28
CA TRP A 49 -16.44 -23.27 -2.54
C TRP A 49 -15.27 -22.34 -2.90
N LEU A 50 -14.75 -21.56 -1.95
CA LEU A 50 -13.61 -20.67 -2.19
C LEU A 50 -12.33 -21.45 -2.53
N ALA A 51 -12.09 -22.57 -1.84
CA ALA A 51 -10.97 -23.46 -2.16
C ALA A 51 -11.10 -24.06 -3.57
N GLY A 52 -12.30 -24.52 -3.95
CA GLY A 52 -12.59 -25.02 -5.29
C GLY A 52 -12.51 -23.94 -6.38
N PHE A 53 -12.96 -22.72 -6.09
CA PHE A 53 -12.86 -21.57 -6.98
C PHE A 53 -11.39 -21.22 -7.25
N ARG A 54 -10.56 -21.10 -6.20
CA ARG A 54 -9.12 -20.84 -6.34
C ARG A 54 -8.38 -21.94 -7.09
N ARG A 55 -8.81 -23.20 -6.98
CA ARG A 55 -8.24 -24.32 -7.74
C ARG A 55 -8.58 -24.27 -9.22
N ARG A 56 -9.81 -23.84 -9.57
CA ARG A 56 -10.27 -23.70 -10.96
C ARG A 56 -9.70 -22.47 -11.66
N HIS A 57 -9.35 -21.43 -10.90
CA HIS A 57 -8.84 -20.15 -11.40
C HIS A 57 -7.47 -19.82 -10.78
N PRO A 58 -6.39 -20.54 -11.15
CA PRO A 58 -5.05 -20.32 -10.59
C PRO A 58 -4.45 -18.94 -10.98
N ASP A 59 -5.02 -18.31 -12.00
CA ASP A 59 -4.72 -16.94 -12.46
C ASP A 59 -5.30 -15.86 -11.53
N ILE A 60 -6.26 -16.20 -10.68
CA ILE A 60 -6.90 -15.27 -9.74
C ILE A 60 -6.27 -15.41 -8.35
N SER A 61 -5.67 -14.33 -7.86
CA SER A 61 -5.04 -14.29 -6.54
C SER A 61 -5.75 -13.32 -5.60
N LEU A 62 -5.86 -13.70 -4.32
CA LEU A 62 -6.37 -12.79 -3.30
C LEU A 62 -5.29 -11.73 -3.03
N ARG A 63 -5.64 -10.46 -3.21
CA ARG A 63 -4.77 -9.31 -2.96
C ARG A 63 -5.45 -8.37 -1.98
N LYS A 64 -4.65 -7.74 -1.12
CA LYS A 64 -5.11 -6.59 -0.34
C LYS A 64 -5.03 -5.36 -1.25
N PRO A 65 -6.12 -4.63 -1.49
CA PRO A 65 -6.05 -3.40 -2.28
C PRO A 65 -5.21 -2.36 -1.56
N GLU A 66 -4.50 -1.55 -2.33
CA GLU A 66 -3.78 -0.39 -1.79
C GLU A 66 -4.76 0.73 -1.47
N ALA A 67 -4.61 1.35 -0.29
CA ALA A 67 -5.46 2.46 0.12
C ALA A 67 -5.15 3.70 -0.73
N THR A 68 -5.98 3.96 -1.74
CA THR A 68 -5.86 5.11 -2.63
C THR A 68 -6.93 6.14 -2.29
N SER A 69 -6.54 7.41 -2.10
CA SER A 69 -7.51 8.48 -1.82
C SER A 69 -8.35 8.81 -3.05
N ALA A 70 -9.59 9.26 -2.85
CA ALA A 70 -10.47 9.67 -3.94
C ALA A 70 -9.85 10.79 -4.81
N ALA A 71 -9.13 11.72 -4.19
CA ALA A 71 -8.40 12.77 -4.90
C ALA A 71 -7.30 12.20 -5.82
N ARG A 72 -6.54 11.19 -5.36
CA ARG A 72 -5.53 10.51 -6.20
C ARG A 72 -6.20 9.76 -7.36
N ALA A 73 -7.30 9.06 -7.10
CA ALA A 73 -8.04 8.35 -8.14
C ALA A 73 -8.62 9.29 -9.21
N GLN A 74 -9.15 10.45 -8.78
CA GLN A 74 -9.66 11.49 -9.69
C GLN A 74 -8.54 12.16 -10.49
N ALA A 75 -7.38 12.41 -9.88
CA ALA A 75 -6.24 13.01 -10.58
C ALA A 75 -5.55 12.01 -11.54
N PHE A 76 -5.56 10.72 -11.20
CA PHE A 76 -4.90 9.65 -11.96
C PHE A 76 -5.85 8.98 -12.96
N ASN A 77 -6.46 9.80 -13.83
CA ASN A 77 -7.28 9.32 -14.94
C ASN A 77 -6.59 9.57 -16.29
N LYS A 78 -6.96 8.80 -17.32
CA LYS A 78 -6.30 8.87 -18.64
C LYS A 78 -6.26 10.30 -19.23
N PRO A 79 -7.36 11.07 -19.26
CA PRO A 79 -7.32 12.47 -19.70
C PRO A 79 -6.33 13.36 -18.92
N GLN A 80 -6.32 13.27 -17.58
CA GLN A 80 -5.46 14.10 -16.74
C GLN A 80 -3.99 13.73 -16.90
N VAL A 81 -3.68 12.43 -16.98
CA VAL A 81 -2.33 11.93 -17.23
C VAL A 81 -1.85 12.35 -18.63
N ALA A 82 -2.70 12.23 -19.66
CA ALA A 82 -2.36 12.68 -21.00
C ALA A 82 -2.11 14.19 -21.05
N LEU A 83 -2.95 14.99 -20.40
CA LEU A 83 -2.76 16.43 -20.27
C LEU A 83 -1.41 16.76 -19.63
N PHE A 84 -1.07 16.11 -18.52
CA PHE A 84 0.21 16.31 -17.85
C PHE A 84 1.40 16.03 -18.78
N PHE A 85 1.43 14.87 -19.45
CA PHE A 85 2.54 14.50 -20.31
C PHE A 85 2.63 15.37 -21.57
N ASN A 86 1.51 15.79 -22.14
CA ASN A 86 1.51 16.72 -23.26
C ASN A 86 2.10 18.08 -22.84
N THR A 87 1.61 18.68 -21.75
CA THR A 87 2.16 19.95 -21.24
C THR A 87 3.62 19.83 -20.86
N TYR A 88 4.01 18.72 -20.23
CA TYR A 88 5.39 18.43 -19.86
C TYR A 88 6.31 18.37 -21.10
N GLN A 89 5.87 17.65 -22.14
CA GLN A 89 6.60 17.56 -23.40
C GLN A 89 6.71 18.92 -24.10
N ASP A 90 5.62 19.69 -24.14
CA ASP A 90 5.60 21.03 -24.73
C ASP A 90 6.59 21.98 -24.04
N ILE A 91 6.65 21.96 -22.70
CA ILE A 91 7.57 22.79 -21.90
C ILE A 91 9.03 22.41 -22.21
N ILE A 92 9.34 21.11 -22.23
CA ILE A 92 10.69 20.63 -22.52
C ILE A 92 11.13 21.05 -23.91
N GLN A 93 10.27 20.86 -24.92
CA GLN A 93 10.59 21.16 -26.32
C GLN A 93 10.72 22.68 -26.54
N SER A 94 9.77 23.48 -26.05
CA SER A 94 9.78 24.93 -26.24
C SER A 94 10.94 25.65 -25.56
N ASN A 95 11.47 25.09 -24.46
CA ASN A 95 12.59 25.67 -23.72
C ASN A 95 13.92 24.92 -23.93
N ASN A 96 13.96 23.93 -24.84
CA ASN A 96 15.13 23.09 -25.12
C ASN A 96 15.79 22.51 -23.84
N ILE A 97 14.97 22.01 -22.92
CA ILE A 97 15.44 21.52 -21.61
C ILE A 97 16.09 20.15 -21.79
N SER A 98 17.37 20.07 -21.47
CA SER A 98 18.13 18.81 -21.49
C SER A 98 17.90 18.01 -20.19
N PRO A 99 18.11 16.67 -20.18
CA PRO A 99 17.87 15.84 -19.00
C PRO A 99 18.62 16.26 -17.72
N HIS A 100 19.80 16.86 -17.84
CA HIS A 100 20.57 17.36 -16.70
C HIS A 100 20.00 18.64 -16.08
N LYS A 101 19.02 19.28 -16.73
CA LYS A 101 18.29 20.47 -16.27
C LYS A 101 16.84 20.16 -15.86
N LEU A 102 16.50 18.88 -15.81
CA LEU A 102 15.19 18.39 -15.40
C LEU A 102 15.33 17.79 -14.01
N TYR A 103 14.76 18.45 -13.01
CA TYR A 103 14.85 18.07 -11.60
C TYR A 103 13.50 17.64 -11.05
N ASN A 104 13.53 16.66 -10.17
CA ASN A 104 12.39 16.28 -9.33
C ASN A 104 12.79 16.45 -7.87
N VAL A 105 11.95 17.14 -7.09
CA VAL A 105 12.10 17.27 -5.64
C VAL A 105 10.96 16.54 -4.94
N ASP A 106 11.28 15.90 -3.81
CA ASP A 106 10.28 15.29 -2.93
C ASP A 106 10.75 15.32 -1.47
N GLU A 107 9.78 15.30 -0.56
CA GLU A 107 10.01 15.22 0.88
C GLU A 107 9.80 13.80 1.41
N SER A 108 10.69 13.37 2.30
CA SER A 108 10.53 12.11 3.01
C SER A 108 10.76 12.28 4.51
N ALA A 109 10.08 11.46 5.30
CA ALA A 109 10.30 11.38 6.74
C ALA A 109 11.44 10.39 7.03
N LEU A 110 12.58 10.89 7.51
CA LEU A 110 13.67 10.06 8.00
C LEU A 110 13.45 9.77 9.49
N SER A 111 13.38 8.49 9.83
CA SER A 111 13.22 8.04 11.22
C SER A 111 14.57 7.77 11.86
N THR A 112 14.82 8.35 13.03
CA THR A 112 15.95 7.99 13.89
C THR A 112 15.67 6.75 14.73
N VAL A 113 14.44 6.23 14.71
CA VAL A 113 14.05 5.05 15.48
C VAL A 113 14.49 3.79 14.74
N GLN A 114 15.42 3.05 15.33
CA GLN A 114 15.83 1.75 14.83
C GLN A 114 14.64 0.78 14.89
N ARG A 115 14.28 0.21 13.74
CA ARG A 115 13.30 -0.90 13.70
C ARG A 115 13.99 -2.16 14.23
N PRO A 116 13.43 -2.83 15.25
CA PRO A 116 13.98 -4.12 15.69
C PRO A 116 14.03 -5.08 14.51
N GLN A 117 15.15 -5.78 14.36
CA GLN A 117 15.27 -6.84 13.36
C GLN A 117 14.35 -8.01 13.72
N LYS A 118 13.98 -8.79 12.71
CA LYS A 118 13.25 -10.05 12.94
C LYS A 118 14.17 -11.00 13.68
N VAL A 119 13.70 -11.53 14.80
CA VAL A 119 14.41 -12.54 15.59
C VAL A 119 13.65 -13.85 15.57
N PHE A 120 14.37 -14.98 15.59
CA PHE A 120 13.74 -16.27 15.83
C PHE A 120 13.25 -16.34 17.28
N ALA A 121 12.01 -16.79 17.48
CA ALA A 121 11.41 -16.98 18.79
C ALA A 121 10.67 -18.30 18.86
N THR A 122 10.44 -18.81 20.07
CA THR A 122 9.75 -20.09 20.28
C THR A 122 8.33 -20.09 19.71
N THR A 123 7.98 -21.17 19.01
CA THR A 123 6.64 -21.36 18.41
C THR A 123 5.56 -21.24 19.48
N GLY A 124 4.55 -20.41 19.24
CA GLY A 124 3.47 -20.11 20.20
C GLY A 124 3.69 -18.85 21.03
N ARG A 125 4.90 -18.27 21.04
CA ARG A 125 5.18 -17.00 21.71
C ARG A 125 4.74 -15.82 20.83
N LYS A 126 3.63 -15.19 21.20
CA LYS A 126 3.02 -14.09 20.44
C LYS A 126 3.68 -12.72 20.68
N GLN A 127 4.39 -12.54 21.80
CA GLN A 127 5.07 -11.30 22.15
C GLN A 127 6.56 -11.55 22.40
N VAL A 128 7.39 -10.88 21.60
CA VAL A 128 8.85 -10.86 21.70
C VAL A 128 9.24 -9.40 21.83
N GLY A 129 9.75 -9.02 23.02
CA GLY A 129 10.15 -7.65 23.29
C GLY A 129 11.54 -7.36 22.72
N ALA A 130 11.71 -6.17 22.16
CA ALA A 130 13.01 -5.60 21.84
C ALA A 130 13.08 -4.20 22.46
N LEU A 131 14.21 -3.89 23.11
CA LEU A 131 14.48 -2.53 23.58
C LEU A 131 14.79 -1.67 22.35
N THR A 132 13.88 -0.79 21.98
CA THR A 132 14.15 0.31 21.05
C THR A 132 14.44 1.56 21.86
N SER A 133 15.41 2.37 21.42
CA SER A 133 15.67 3.66 22.07
C SER A 133 14.37 4.46 22.17
N ALA A 134 14.12 5.03 23.35
CA ALA A 134 12.86 5.64 23.75
C ALA A 134 12.60 7.02 23.12
N GLU A 135 13.39 7.43 22.12
CA GLU A 135 13.10 8.61 21.31
C GLU A 135 11.96 8.32 20.34
N LYS A 136 10.79 8.10 20.93
CA LYS A 136 9.53 7.86 20.25
C LYS A 136 9.13 9.15 19.53
N GLY A 137 9.53 9.28 18.26
CA GLY A 137 8.72 10.00 17.28
C GLY A 137 9.24 11.31 16.69
N SER A 138 10.48 11.74 16.90
CA SER A 138 11.00 12.86 16.10
C SER A 138 11.54 12.32 14.76
N HIS A 139 10.68 12.23 13.77
CA HIS A 139 11.14 12.14 12.39
C HIS A 139 11.75 13.50 12.00
N LEU A 140 12.86 13.49 11.28
CA LEU A 140 13.31 14.68 10.56
C LEU A 140 12.77 14.60 9.13
N THR A 141 12.47 15.74 8.53
CA THR A 141 12.06 15.78 7.13
C THR A 141 13.30 16.01 6.29
N ILE A 142 13.55 15.13 5.32
CA ILE A 142 14.59 15.30 4.32
C ILE A 142 13.95 15.73 3.01
N VAL A 143 14.51 16.76 2.39
CA VAL A 143 14.15 17.25 1.06
C VAL A 143 15.26 16.83 0.11
N CYS A 144 14.94 15.94 -0.82
CA CYS A 144 15.87 15.43 -1.81
C CYS A 144 15.48 15.95 -3.19
N CYS A 145 16.47 16.39 -3.97
CA CYS A 145 16.25 16.85 -5.34
C CYS A 145 17.32 16.28 -6.26
N MET A 146 16.89 15.69 -7.37
CA MET A 146 17.78 15.03 -8.32
C MET A 146 17.36 15.33 -9.75
N SER A 147 18.34 15.50 -10.63
CA SER A 147 18.13 15.62 -12.05
C SER A 147 17.90 14.26 -12.71
N ALA A 148 17.38 14.26 -13.94
CA ALA A 148 17.20 13.04 -14.71
C ALA A 148 18.53 12.39 -15.17
N ASN A 149 19.67 13.09 -15.10
CA ASN A 149 20.99 12.49 -15.33
C ASN A 149 21.70 12.05 -14.03
N GLY A 150 21.02 12.09 -12.88
CA GLY A 150 21.56 11.62 -11.59
C GLY A 150 22.38 12.63 -10.80
N HIS A 151 22.43 13.90 -11.23
CA HIS A 151 23.01 14.98 -10.43
C HIS A 151 22.05 15.29 -9.27
N PHE A 152 22.53 15.19 -8.03
CA PHE A 152 21.73 15.51 -6.85
C PHE A 152 22.11 16.88 -6.30
N ILE A 153 21.10 17.61 -5.83
CA ILE A 153 21.31 18.82 -5.05
C ILE A 153 21.54 18.40 -3.60
N PRO A 154 22.52 18.99 -2.89
CA PRO A 154 22.73 18.69 -1.48
C PRO A 154 21.42 18.78 -0.70
N PRO A 155 21.10 17.78 0.14
CA PRO A 155 19.78 17.67 0.74
C PRO A 155 19.50 18.82 1.69
N CYS A 156 18.22 19.08 1.95
CA CYS A 156 17.80 19.92 3.06
C CYS A 156 17.21 19.07 4.18
N LEU A 157 17.70 19.26 5.40
CA LEU A 157 17.27 18.55 6.60
C LEU A 157 16.50 19.52 7.50
N ILE A 158 15.21 19.23 7.70
CA ILE A 158 14.32 20.02 8.55
C ILE A 158 14.15 19.29 9.88
N TYR A 159 14.65 19.92 10.94
CA TYR A 159 14.62 19.39 12.30
C TYR A 159 13.46 19.99 13.10
N PRO A 160 12.66 19.17 13.81
CA PRO A 160 11.54 19.62 14.67
C PRO A 160 12.05 20.35 15.93
N ARG A 161 12.58 21.56 15.77
CA ARG A 161 13.26 22.37 16.81
C ARG A 161 13.08 23.86 16.55
N LYS A 162 13.28 24.68 17.59
CA LYS A 162 13.24 26.15 17.49
C LYS A 162 14.53 26.73 16.91
N ASN A 163 15.67 26.22 17.36
CA ASN A 163 16.98 26.72 17.01
C ASN A 163 17.78 25.63 16.31
N MET A 164 18.50 26.02 15.26
CA MET A 164 19.41 25.14 14.56
C MET A 164 20.71 25.00 15.34
N LYS A 165 21.25 23.79 15.35
CA LYS A 165 22.56 23.44 15.92
C LYS A 165 23.44 22.94 14.79
N GLN A 166 24.66 23.43 14.67
CA GLN A 166 25.53 23.10 13.53
C GLN A 166 25.87 21.61 13.51
N GLU A 167 25.96 21.00 14.70
CA GLU A 167 26.29 19.60 14.91
C GLU A 167 25.25 18.64 14.32
N LEU A 168 24.03 19.14 14.02
CA LEU A 168 22.97 18.32 13.41
C LEU A 168 23.22 18.02 11.93
N ILE A 169 24.18 18.70 11.30
CA ILE A 169 24.58 18.40 9.92
C ILE A 169 26.03 17.89 9.85
N ASP A 170 26.60 17.52 11.00
CA ASP A 170 27.88 16.82 11.03
C ASP A 170 27.79 15.53 10.21
N GLU A 171 28.83 15.27 9.42
CA GLU A 171 28.93 14.13 8.50
C GLU A 171 27.85 14.05 7.40
N ALA A 172 26.96 15.05 7.31
CA ALA A 172 26.03 15.14 6.19
C ALA A 172 26.78 15.45 4.88
N PRO A 173 26.21 15.11 3.71
CA PRO A 173 26.80 15.45 2.43
C PRO A 173 27.19 16.94 2.35
N SER A 174 28.33 17.23 1.73
CA SER A 174 28.80 18.61 1.59
C SER A 174 27.75 19.50 0.93
N GLY A 175 27.52 20.68 1.51
CA GLY A 175 26.48 21.61 1.07
C GLY A 175 25.09 21.33 1.62
N THR A 176 24.91 20.32 2.49
CA THR A 176 23.61 20.06 3.14
C THR A 176 23.09 21.31 3.84
N MET A 177 21.84 21.65 3.57
CA MET A 177 21.14 22.75 4.24
C MET A 177 20.43 22.21 5.48
N GLY A 178 20.80 22.70 6.67
CA GLY A 178 20.09 22.37 7.90
C GLY A 178 19.13 23.49 8.32
N ILE A 179 17.87 23.15 8.60
CA ILE A 179 16.83 24.09 9.02
C ILE A 179 16.18 23.59 10.31
N ALA A 180 16.05 24.46 11.29
CA ALA A 180 15.18 24.23 12.45
C ALA A 180 13.79 24.82 12.18
N GLN A 181 12.76 23.99 12.31
CA GLN A 181 11.37 24.39 12.20
C GLN A 181 10.57 23.67 13.28
N GLU A 182 9.74 24.37 14.05
CA GLU A 182 9.15 23.82 15.28
C GLU A 182 8.34 22.54 15.09
N SER A 183 7.63 22.40 13.97
CA SER A 183 6.80 21.23 13.68
C SER A 183 7.55 20.11 12.95
N GLY A 184 8.77 20.36 12.47
CA GLY A 184 9.58 19.47 11.63
C GLY A 184 9.08 19.34 10.19
N TRP A 185 8.08 20.12 9.79
CA TRP A 185 7.44 20.02 8.47
C TRP A 185 7.88 21.13 7.52
N MET A 186 7.74 20.86 6.22
CA MET A 186 7.89 21.87 5.18
C MET A 186 6.82 22.95 5.34
N THR A 187 7.24 24.21 5.34
CA THR A 187 6.36 25.39 5.28
C THR A 187 6.72 26.22 4.06
N THR A 188 5.87 27.16 3.65
CA THR A 188 6.16 28.06 2.53
C THR A 188 7.48 28.80 2.70
N ALA A 189 7.76 29.34 3.90
CA ALA A 189 9.00 30.06 4.17
C ALA A 189 10.23 29.14 4.11
N VAL A 190 10.10 27.89 4.56
CA VAL A 190 11.17 26.89 4.45
C VAL A 190 11.40 26.48 2.99
N PHE A 191 10.32 26.30 2.23
CA PHE A 191 10.39 25.98 0.81
C PHE A 191 11.06 27.10 0.02
N PHE A 192 10.78 28.37 0.32
CA PHE A 192 11.45 29.50 -0.31
C PHE A 192 12.96 29.52 -0.03
N LYS A 193 13.36 29.30 1.23
CA LYS A 193 14.79 29.14 1.59
C LYS A 193 15.44 27.99 0.83
N TRP A 194 14.72 26.88 0.67
CA TRP A 194 15.18 25.76 -0.14
C TRP A 194 15.25 26.09 -1.64
N LEU A 195 14.34 26.90 -2.19
CA LEU A 195 14.44 27.36 -3.58
C LEU A 195 15.68 28.23 -3.81
N VAL A 196 16.04 29.09 -2.85
CA VAL A 196 17.31 29.84 -2.90
C VAL A 196 18.50 28.88 -2.90
N HIS A 197 18.48 27.86 -2.05
CA HIS A 197 19.51 26.79 -2.04
C HIS A 197 19.61 26.08 -3.39
N PHE A 198 18.49 25.66 -3.95
CA PHE A 198 18.41 25.04 -5.28
C PHE A 198 19.02 25.95 -6.35
N GLN A 199 18.63 27.22 -6.35
CA GLN A 199 19.10 28.22 -7.30
C GLN A 199 20.62 28.46 -7.19
N LEU A 200 21.19 28.44 -6.00
CA LEU A 200 22.64 28.58 -5.79
C LEU A 200 23.44 27.41 -6.39
N HIS A 201 22.87 26.20 -6.37
CA HIS A 201 23.54 25.00 -6.88
C HIS A 201 23.36 24.85 -8.40
N VAL A 202 22.16 25.06 -8.89
CA VAL A 202 21.83 24.87 -10.31
C VAL A 202 22.19 26.09 -11.16
N LYS A 203 22.22 27.29 -10.56
CA LYS A 203 22.54 28.56 -11.22
C LYS A 203 21.62 28.87 -12.41
N ALA A 204 20.34 28.53 -12.30
CA ALA A 204 19.37 28.77 -13.36
C ALA A 204 19.28 30.27 -13.69
N SER A 205 19.01 30.62 -14.94
CA SER A 205 18.83 32.01 -15.34
C SER A 205 17.76 32.14 -16.42
N LEU A 206 17.48 33.36 -16.87
CA LEU A 206 16.55 33.58 -17.99
C LEU A 206 17.07 32.94 -19.30
N ASP A 207 18.39 32.93 -19.48
CA ASP A 207 19.07 32.32 -20.62
C ASP A 207 19.34 30.83 -20.42
N ASP A 208 19.51 30.39 -19.18
CA ASP A 208 19.77 28.99 -18.80
C ASP A 208 18.64 28.41 -17.93
N LYS A 209 17.56 28.01 -18.60
CA LYS A 209 16.34 27.53 -17.94
C LYS A 209 16.46 26.11 -17.43
N VAL A 210 15.76 25.86 -16.33
CA VAL A 210 15.71 24.58 -15.63
C VAL A 210 14.26 24.26 -15.31
N LEU A 211 13.88 22.98 -15.42
CA LEU A 211 12.55 22.52 -15.06
C LEU A 211 12.61 21.78 -13.72
N LEU A 212 11.92 22.32 -12.71
CA LEU A 212 11.74 21.68 -11.41
C LEU A 212 10.30 21.13 -11.30
N ILE A 213 10.18 19.83 -11.09
CA ILE A 213 8.92 19.13 -10.81
C ILE A 213 8.75 19.07 -9.29
N VAL A 214 7.59 19.53 -8.83
CA VAL A 214 7.20 19.57 -7.41
C VAL A 214 5.77 19.04 -7.30
N ASP A 215 5.43 18.41 -6.18
CA ASP A 215 4.07 17.98 -5.90
C ASP A 215 3.11 19.16 -5.65
N ARG A 216 1.82 18.86 -5.47
CA ARG A 216 0.77 19.87 -5.23
C ARG A 216 0.59 20.20 -3.74
N HIS A 217 1.62 20.16 -2.91
CA HIS A 217 1.50 20.56 -1.51
C HIS A 217 1.31 22.08 -1.35
N ILE A 218 0.65 22.51 -0.26
CA ILE A 218 0.31 23.93 -0.04
C ILE A 218 1.55 24.79 0.21
N SER A 219 2.59 24.23 0.83
CA SER A 219 3.89 24.91 1.04
C SER A 219 4.53 25.34 -0.27
N HIS A 220 4.29 24.63 -1.37
CA HIS A 220 4.93 24.86 -2.67
C HIS A 220 4.26 25.97 -3.48
N LYS A 221 3.11 26.46 -3.02
CA LYS A 221 2.27 27.44 -3.73
C LYS A 221 2.20 28.80 -3.07
N GLY A 222 2.63 28.90 -1.81
CA GLY A 222 2.55 30.16 -1.09
C GLY A 222 3.50 31.20 -1.70
N ILE A 223 3.02 32.43 -1.82
CA ILE A 223 3.84 33.58 -2.18
C ILE A 223 4.25 34.22 -0.86
N GLU A 224 5.54 34.41 -0.63
CA GLU A 224 6.04 35.20 0.50
C GLU A 224 5.62 36.67 0.25
N ARG A 225 4.87 37.24 1.20
CA ARG A 225 4.38 38.63 1.13
C ARG A 225 5.38 39.58 1.76
#